data_AF-A0A6A7BBB3-F1
#
_entry.id   AF-A0A6A7BBB3-F1
#
_cell.length_a   1.000
_cell.length_b   1.000
_cell.length_c   1.000
_cell.angle_alpha   90.00
_cell.angle_beta   90.00
_cell.angle_gamma   90.00
#
_symmetry.space_group_name_H-M   'P 1'
#
loop_
_entity.id
_entity.type
_entity.pdbx_description
1 polymer ?
#
loop_
_entity_poly.entity_id
_entity_poly.type
_entity_poly.pdbx_seq_one_letter_code
_entity_poly.pdbx_strand_id
1 'polypeptide(L)'
;MAPLTNASDEKTHQALLDKLDIYGVHKPFRNPNWKPPQRRNKNLKQIIGEATRKEASVMATQNNSGISTPAVAYPETAAPAGNVGRPPNIAQAAHSLSTLVLEKNGRAAAGANGTGPAPTYTNIESAPSFHPSSQKKYCDITGLPAPYTDPKTRLRYHNKEVFGSIRTMPQNVSEGYLAARGAHTILK
;
A
#
# COMPACT_ATOMS: atom_id res chain seq x y z
N MET A 1 17.69 -24.79 26.58
CA MET A 1 17.03 -25.62 25.55
C MET A 1 15.96 -26.43 26.27
N ALA A 2 14.69 -26.31 25.88
CA ALA A 2 13.64 -27.14 26.49
C ALA A 2 13.85 -28.60 26.09
N PRO A 3 13.69 -29.57 27.01
CA PRO A 3 13.92 -30.98 26.69
C PRO A 3 12.81 -31.49 25.77
N LEU A 4 13.21 -32.11 24.65
CA LEU A 4 12.33 -32.94 23.82
C LEU A 4 12.04 -34.21 24.63
N THR A 5 10.86 -34.27 25.25
CA THR A 5 10.44 -35.46 26.01
C THR A 5 9.77 -36.47 25.08
N ASN A 6 10.21 -37.73 25.17
CA ASN A 6 9.80 -38.86 24.34
C ASN A 6 8.43 -39.46 24.75
N ALA A 7 7.36 -38.66 24.83
CA ALA A 7 6.00 -39.20 24.95
C ALA A 7 4.92 -38.20 24.47
N SER A 8 4.92 -37.83 23.19
CA SER A 8 3.70 -37.28 22.59
C SER A 8 2.76 -38.43 22.25
N ASP A 9 2.01 -38.91 23.23
CA ASP A 9 0.91 -39.85 22.97
C ASP A 9 -0.19 -39.13 22.20
N GLU A 10 -0.84 -39.79 21.24
CA GLU A 10 -1.94 -39.21 20.42
C GLU A 10 -3.01 -38.51 21.27
N LYS A 11 -3.31 -39.07 22.45
CA LYS A 11 -4.26 -38.52 23.41
C LYS A 11 -3.79 -37.19 24.03
N THR A 12 -2.49 -37.06 24.31
CA THR A 12 -1.90 -35.82 24.85
C THR A 12 -1.84 -34.73 23.79
N HIS A 13 -1.56 -35.10 22.54
CA HIS A 13 -1.60 -34.19 21.39
C HIS A 13 -3.02 -33.68 21.13
N GLN A 14 -4.02 -34.58 21.12
CA GLN A 14 -5.42 -34.19 20.95
C GLN A 14 -5.91 -33.27 22.08
N ALA A 15 -5.58 -33.58 23.33
CA ALA A 15 -5.92 -32.72 24.47
C ALA A 15 -5.30 -31.31 24.36
N LEU A 16 -4.12 -31.19 23.76
CA LEU A 16 -3.48 -29.90 23.50
C LEU A 16 -4.21 -29.13 22.38
N LEU A 17 -4.60 -29.80 21.30
CA LEU A 17 -5.38 -29.18 20.22
C LEU A 17 -6.73 -28.67 20.72
N ASP A 18 -7.45 -29.47 21.51
CA ASP A 18 -8.74 -29.09 22.09
C ASP A 18 -8.61 -27.87 23.01
N LYS A 19 -7.51 -27.79 23.77
CA LYS A 19 -7.22 -26.64 24.64
C LYS A 19 -6.91 -25.36 23.84
N LEU A 20 -6.32 -25.48 22.64
CA LEU A 20 -6.01 -24.34 21.76
C LEU A 20 -7.20 -23.92 20.90
N ASP A 21 -8.29 -24.70 20.90
CA ASP A 21 -9.49 -24.37 20.13
C ASP A 21 -10.28 -23.22 20.76
N ILE A 22 -10.37 -22.12 20.02
CA ILE A 22 -11.14 -20.95 20.39
C ILE A 22 -12.63 -21.07 20.07
N TYR A 23 -13.07 -22.12 19.37
CA TYR A 23 -14.50 -22.33 19.06
C TYR A 23 -15.28 -22.83 20.27
N GLY A 24 -14.70 -23.72 21.08
CA GLY A 24 -15.31 -24.22 22.31
C GLY A 24 -15.51 -23.14 23.39
N VAL A 25 -14.77 -22.03 23.30
CA VAL A 25 -14.90 -20.91 24.25
C VAL A 25 -16.09 -20.01 23.86
N HIS A 26 -17.05 -19.89 24.79
CA HIS A 26 -18.20 -19.00 24.62
C HIS A 26 -17.76 -17.52 24.54
N LYS A 27 -18.32 -16.77 23.58
CA LYS A 27 -17.94 -15.38 23.27
C LYS A 27 -19.10 -14.42 23.56
N PRO A 28 -19.36 -14.06 24.85
CA PRO A 28 -20.51 -13.23 25.23
C PRO A 28 -20.43 -11.79 24.69
N PHE A 29 -19.25 -11.37 24.24
CA PHE A 29 -18.99 -10.05 23.66
C PHE A 29 -19.16 -10.01 22.13
N ARG A 30 -19.36 -11.14 21.45
CA ARG A 30 -19.50 -11.16 19.98
C ARG A 30 -20.97 -10.98 19.60
N ASN A 31 -21.28 -9.89 18.89
CA ASN A 31 -22.62 -9.63 18.36
C ASN A 31 -23.05 -10.73 17.37
N PRO A 32 -24.13 -11.51 17.63
CA PRO A 32 -24.61 -12.56 16.73
C PRO A 32 -25.13 -12.04 15.39
N ASN A 33 -25.59 -10.79 15.34
CA ASN A 33 -26.21 -10.20 14.15
C ASN A 33 -25.20 -9.68 13.13
N TRP A 34 -23.91 -9.57 13.50
CA TRP A 34 -22.89 -9.08 12.60
C TRP A 34 -22.52 -10.13 11.56
N LYS A 35 -22.69 -9.80 10.27
CA LYS A 35 -22.32 -10.66 9.14
C LYS A 35 -21.07 -10.11 8.46
N PRO A 36 -20.03 -10.94 8.23
CA PRO A 36 -18.82 -10.47 7.59
C PRO A 36 -19.08 -10.09 6.12
N PRO A 37 -18.67 -8.89 5.65
CA PRO A 37 -18.76 -8.55 4.23
C PRO A 37 -17.89 -9.47 3.37
N GLN A 38 -18.43 -9.85 2.20
CA GLN A 38 -17.79 -10.72 1.20
C GLN A 38 -16.44 -10.15 0.71
N ARG A 39 -16.34 -8.82 0.52
CA ARG A 39 -15.18 -8.15 -0.11
C ARG A 39 -14.24 -7.51 0.92
N ARG A 40 -13.69 -8.32 1.84
CA ARG A 40 -12.75 -7.87 2.89
C ARG A 40 -11.28 -8.11 2.57
N ASN A 41 -10.96 -9.25 1.98
CA ASN A 41 -9.57 -9.67 1.76
C ASN A 41 -9.12 -9.09 0.41
N LYS A 42 -8.49 -7.92 0.46
CA LYS A 42 -8.00 -7.20 -0.72
C LYS A 42 -6.47 -7.11 -0.67
N ASN A 43 -5.82 -7.24 -1.83
CA ASN A 43 -4.39 -6.95 -1.95
C ASN A 43 -4.15 -5.43 -1.87
N LEU A 44 -2.99 -4.99 -1.39
CA LEU A 44 -2.57 -3.58 -1.41
C LEU A 44 -2.83 -2.90 -2.76
N LYS A 45 -2.55 -3.57 -3.88
CA LYS A 45 -2.82 -3.03 -5.23
C LYS A 45 -4.30 -2.72 -5.45
N GLN A 46 -5.19 -3.59 -4.96
CA GLN A 46 -6.64 -3.39 -5.07
C GLN A 46 -7.12 -2.25 -4.15
N ILE A 47 -6.57 -2.16 -2.93
CA ILE A 47 -6.89 -1.09 -1.97
C ILE A 47 -6.47 0.26 -2.54
N ILE A 48 -5.23 0.36 -3.04
CA ILE A 48 -4.70 1.57 -3.68
C ILE A 48 -5.56 1.92 -4.91
N GLY A 49 -5.89 0.94 -5.76
CA GLY A 49 -6.74 1.16 -6.94
C GLY A 49 -8.21 1.54 -6.64
N GLU A 50 -8.73 1.22 -5.46
CA GLU A 50 -10.03 1.71 -5.01
C GLU A 50 -9.93 3.13 -4.43
N ALA A 51 -8.85 3.44 -3.69
CA ALA A 51 -8.60 4.76 -3.16
C ALA A 51 -8.46 5.81 -4.27
N THR A 52 -7.65 5.53 -5.29
CA THR A 52 -7.46 6.43 -6.45
C THR A 52 -8.76 6.66 -7.23
N ARG A 53 -9.55 5.61 -7.47
CA ARG A 53 -10.87 5.74 -8.13
C ARG A 53 -11.87 6.54 -7.31
N LYS A 54 -11.87 6.36 -5.99
CA LYS A 54 -12.72 7.13 -5.09
C LYS A 54 -12.36 8.61 -5.11
N GLU A 55 -11.07 8.95 -5.04
CA GLU A 55 -10.59 10.34 -5.15
C GLU A 55 -11.00 10.99 -6.47
N ALA A 56 -10.82 10.28 -7.60
CA ALA A 56 -11.26 10.76 -8.90
C ALA A 56 -12.77 11.04 -8.97
N SER A 57 -13.59 10.17 -8.36
CA SER A 57 -15.04 10.35 -8.33
C SER A 57 -15.48 11.55 -7.49
N VAL A 58 -14.80 11.84 -6.37
CA VAL A 58 -15.08 13.01 -5.52
C VAL A 58 -14.76 14.32 -6.26
N MET A 59 -13.65 14.36 -7.00
CA MET A 59 -13.29 15.53 -7.81
C MET A 59 -14.30 15.78 -8.95
N ALA A 60 -14.81 14.72 -9.58
CA ALA A 60 -15.81 14.84 -10.64
C ALA A 60 -17.15 15.43 -10.13
N THR A 61 -17.58 15.07 -8.91
CA THR A 61 -18.81 15.62 -8.33
C THR A 61 -18.69 17.11 -7.98
N GLN A 62 -17.51 17.58 -7.53
CA GLN A 62 -17.29 19.01 -7.27
C GLN A 62 -17.36 19.85 -8.55
N ASN A 63 -16.82 19.37 -9.66
CA ASN A 63 -16.89 20.08 -10.95
C ASN A 63 -18.33 20.19 -11.51
N ASN A 64 -19.24 19.30 -11.11
CA ASN A 64 -20.64 19.30 -11.59
C ASN A 64 -21.61 20.05 -10.64
N SER A 65 -21.13 20.54 -9.50
CA SER A 65 -21.98 21.17 -8.47
C SER A 65 -22.43 22.61 -8.80
N GLY A 66 -22.07 23.14 -9.98
CA GLY A 66 -22.38 24.51 -10.40
C GLY A 66 -23.60 24.69 -11.33
N ILE A 67 -24.25 23.62 -11.80
CA ILE A 67 -25.25 23.70 -12.91
C ILE A 67 -26.58 22.96 -12.62
N SER A 68 -26.94 22.71 -11.36
CA SER A 68 -28.23 22.07 -11.05
C SER A 68 -28.97 22.68 -9.88
N THR A 69 -29.30 23.96 -10.00
CA THR A 69 -30.56 24.48 -9.43
C THR A 69 -31.61 24.48 -10.55
N PRO A 70 -32.64 23.63 -10.52
CA PRO A 70 -33.76 23.79 -11.43
C PRO A 70 -34.49 25.07 -11.03
N ALA A 71 -34.43 26.08 -11.90
CA ALA A 71 -35.25 27.28 -11.77
C ALA A 71 -36.72 26.87 -12.00
N VAL A 72 -37.51 26.87 -10.92
CA VAL A 72 -38.97 26.76 -11.03
C VAL A 72 -39.52 28.17 -11.22
N ALA A 73 -40.19 28.39 -12.35
CA ALA A 73 -40.89 29.62 -12.69
C ALA A 73 -42.30 29.67 -12.06
N TYR A 74 -42.85 30.90 -11.98
CA TYR A 74 -44.25 31.30 -11.68
C TYR A 74 -44.60 31.62 -10.19
N PRO A 75 -45.67 32.42 -9.91
CA PRO A 75 -45.57 33.87 -9.72
C PRO A 75 -46.05 34.35 -8.32
N GLU A 76 -45.57 35.54 -7.97
CA GLU A 76 -46.08 36.53 -6.98
C GLU A 76 -47.22 36.12 -6.02
N THR A 77 -46.89 35.88 -4.74
CA THR A 77 -47.38 36.63 -3.56
C THR A 77 -46.84 36.05 -2.23
N ALA A 78 -46.47 36.95 -1.30
CA ALA A 78 -46.24 36.76 0.14
C ALA A 78 -44.87 36.23 0.68
N ALA A 79 -44.10 37.20 1.21
CA ALA A 79 -43.19 37.20 2.38
C ALA A 79 -41.98 36.22 2.49
N PRO A 80 -40.80 36.69 2.99
CA PRO A 80 -39.62 35.86 3.13
C PRO A 80 -39.60 35.15 4.49
N ALA A 81 -39.81 33.83 4.51
CA ALA A 81 -39.47 33.01 5.67
C ALA A 81 -37.98 32.62 5.59
N GLY A 82 -37.13 33.39 6.25
CA GLY A 82 -35.73 33.06 6.43
C GLY A 82 -35.56 31.73 7.18
N ASN A 83 -34.88 30.78 6.56
CA ASN A 83 -34.44 29.54 7.19
C ASN A 83 -33.27 29.82 8.15
N VAL A 84 -33.57 30.50 9.25
CA VAL A 84 -32.66 30.73 10.39
C VAL A 84 -32.78 29.53 11.31
N GLY A 85 -31.81 28.61 11.29
CA GLY A 85 -31.86 27.50 12.26
C GLY A 85 -30.93 26.31 12.07
N ARG A 86 -30.04 26.28 11.08
CA ARG A 86 -28.91 25.35 11.09
C ARG A 86 -27.62 26.15 11.24
N PRO A 87 -26.84 25.97 12.32
CA PRO A 87 -25.53 26.59 12.39
C PRO A 87 -24.74 26.11 11.17
N PRO A 88 -24.12 27.01 10.40
CA PRO A 88 -23.29 26.60 9.28
C PRO A 88 -22.25 25.63 9.84
N ASN A 89 -22.13 24.46 9.22
CA ASN A 89 -21.16 23.45 9.64
C ASN A 89 -19.76 23.92 9.24
N ILE A 90 -19.25 24.89 10.01
CA ILE A 90 -17.98 25.57 9.80
C ILE A 90 -16.83 24.58 9.81
N ALA A 91 -16.92 23.50 10.60
CA ALA A 91 -15.94 22.43 10.59
C ALA A 91 -15.88 21.73 9.22
N GLN A 92 -17.02 21.39 8.63
CA GLN A 92 -17.07 20.81 7.28
C GLN A 92 -16.58 21.79 6.20
N ALA A 93 -16.91 23.08 6.33
CA ALA A 93 -16.45 24.12 5.41
C ALA A 93 -14.94 24.42 5.54
N ALA A 94 -14.38 24.35 6.75
CA ALA A 94 -12.95 24.55 6.99
C ALA A 94 -12.13 23.36 6.46
N HIS A 95 -12.63 22.12 6.62
CA HIS A 95 -12.00 20.95 6.02
C HIS A 95 -11.99 21.03 4.49
N SER A 96 -13.07 21.48 3.85
CA SER A 96 -13.12 21.62 2.38
C SER A 96 -12.17 22.73 1.85
N LEU A 97 -12.03 23.85 2.57
CA LEU A 97 -11.06 24.90 2.22
C LEU A 97 -9.62 24.41 2.34
N SER A 98 -9.29 23.69 3.43
CA SER A 98 -7.95 23.15 3.62
C SER A 98 -7.55 22.18 2.48
N THR A 99 -8.49 21.33 2.03
CA THR A 99 -8.27 20.42 0.91
C THR A 99 -8.12 21.15 -0.42
N LEU A 100 -8.90 22.21 -0.66
CA LEU A 100 -8.83 22.99 -1.90
C LEU A 100 -7.52 23.79 -2.01
N VAL A 101 -7.01 24.34 -0.89
CA VAL A 101 -5.72 25.03 -0.86
C VAL A 101 -4.57 24.05 -1.10
N LEU A 102 -4.62 22.86 -0.48
CA LEU A 102 -3.66 21.78 -0.72
C LEU A 102 -3.68 21.30 -2.18
N GLU A 103 -4.86 21.14 -2.78
CA GLU A 103 -5.01 20.77 -4.18
C GLU A 103 -4.45 21.86 -5.11
N LYS A 104 -4.76 23.13 -4.85
CA LYS A 104 -4.26 24.27 -5.63
C LYS A 104 -2.73 24.37 -5.55
N ASN A 105 -2.16 24.20 -4.36
CA ASN A 105 -0.72 24.20 -4.16
C ASN A 105 -0.06 22.97 -4.81
N GLY A 106 -0.72 21.81 -4.75
CA GLY A 106 -0.26 20.58 -5.42
C GLY A 106 -0.25 20.68 -6.94
N ARG A 107 -1.29 21.28 -7.54
CA ARG A 107 -1.35 21.58 -8.97
C ARG A 107 -0.30 22.61 -9.39
N ALA A 108 -0.04 23.62 -8.56
CA ALA A 108 1.01 24.60 -8.81
C ALA A 108 2.43 23.98 -8.72
N ALA A 109 2.65 23.02 -7.82
CA ALA A 109 3.92 22.31 -7.67
C ALA A 109 4.19 21.29 -8.78
N ALA A 110 3.15 20.69 -9.38
CA ALA A 110 3.27 19.70 -10.45
C ALA A 110 3.52 20.30 -11.86
N GLY A 111 3.53 21.64 -11.99
CA GLY A 111 3.58 22.34 -13.27
C GLY A 111 2.26 22.19 -14.06
N ALA A 112 1.97 23.15 -14.94
CA ALA A 112 0.70 23.28 -15.66
C ALA A 112 0.28 22.07 -16.54
N ASN A 113 1.13 21.04 -16.66
CA ASN A 113 0.91 19.82 -17.45
C ASN A 113 0.83 18.52 -16.61
N GLY A 114 0.74 18.61 -15.28
CA GLY A 114 0.62 17.43 -14.42
C GLY A 114 -0.78 16.82 -14.44
N THR A 115 -1.04 15.86 -15.34
CA THR A 115 -2.26 15.02 -15.39
C THR A 115 -2.30 13.93 -14.30
N GLY A 116 -1.67 14.17 -13.15
CA GLY A 116 -1.60 13.24 -12.03
C GLY A 116 -2.66 13.51 -10.96
N PRO A 117 -3.05 12.50 -10.15
CA PRO A 117 -3.90 12.72 -8.98
C PRO A 117 -3.27 13.76 -8.05
N ALA A 118 -4.10 14.60 -7.42
CA ALA A 118 -3.61 15.63 -6.50
C ALA A 118 -2.72 15.00 -5.40
N PRO A 119 -1.56 15.60 -5.07
CA PRO A 119 -0.65 15.02 -4.11
C PRO A 119 -1.27 15.01 -2.71
N THR A 120 -1.63 13.82 -2.23
CA THR A 120 -2.04 13.58 -0.84
C THR A 120 -0.86 13.06 -0.03
N TYR A 121 -0.90 13.20 1.30
CA TYR A 121 0.16 12.71 2.20
C TYR A 121 0.50 11.22 1.96
N THR A 122 -0.49 10.43 1.54
CA THR A 122 -0.34 9.00 1.23
C THR A 122 0.26 8.72 -0.16
N ASN A 123 0.19 9.67 -1.09
CA ASN A 123 0.64 9.49 -2.49
C ASN A 123 2.03 10.10 -2.77
N ILE A 124 2.61 10.80 -1.79
CA ILE A 124 3.98 11.32 -1.88
C ILE A 124 4.95 10.22 -1.47
N GLU A 125 5.52 9.53 -2.44
CA GLU A 125 6.58 8.55 -2.20
C GLU A 125 7.93 9.25 -1.97
N SER A 126 8.82 8.60 -1.21
CA SER A 126 10.18 9.09 -1.02
C SER A 126 10.96 9.04 -2.32
N ALA A 127 11.68 10.12 -2.65
CA ALA A 127 12.59 10.14 -3.78
C ALA A 127 13.68 9.04 -3.65
N PRO A 128 14.16 8.46 -4.78
CA PRO A 128 15.24 7.50 -4.74
C PRO A 128 16.53 8.14 -4.20
N SER A 129 17.34 7.36 -3.50
CA SER A 129 18.60 7.86 -2.93
C SER A 129 19.67 8.03 -4.02
N PHE A 130 20.29 9.21 -4.10
CA PHE A 130 21.49 9.47 -4.92
C PHE A 130 22.80 9.39 -4.14
N HIS A 131 22.74 9.01 -2.86
CA HIS A 131 23.91 8.99 -1.99
C HIS A 131 24.92 7.90 -2.43
N PRO A 132 26.23 8.19 -2.58
CA PRO A 132 27.22 7.24 -3.09
C PRO A 132 27.31 5.92 -2.31
N SER A 133 26.94 5.90 -1.02
CA SER A 133 26.90 4.65 -0.25
C SER A 133 25.90 3.63 -0.80
N SER A 134 24.79 4.07 -1.42
CA SER A 134 23.83 3.16 -2.07
C SER A 134 24.40 2.52 -3.35
N GLN A 135 25.45 3.12 -3.91
CA GLN A 135 26.14 2.62 -5.11
C GLN A 135 27.27 1.64 -4.78
N LYS A 136 27.58 1.42 -3.49
CA LYS A 136 28.59 0.43 -3.08
C LYS A 136 28.13 -0.97 -3.45
N LYS A 137 28.96 -1.66 -4.23
CA LYS A 137 28.68 -3.01 -4.72
C LYS A 137 29.32 -4.02 -3.77
N TYR A 138 28.49 -4.90 -3.21
CA TYR A 138 28.94 -6.05 -2.43
C TYR A 138 28.79 -7.32 -3.26
N CYS A 139 29.59 -8.33 -2.92
CA CYS A 139 29.54 -9.64 -3.53
C CYS A 139 28.26 -10.34 -3.12
N ASP A 140 27.56 -10.92 -4.10
CA ASP A 140 26.26 -11.56 -3.86
C ASP A 140 26.40 -12.87 -3.05
N ILE A 141 27.60 -13.47 -3.03
CA ILE A 141 27.88 -14.75 -2.34
C ILE A 141 28.49 -14.51 -0.95
N THR A 142 29.49 -13.63 -0.85
CA THR A 142 30.30 -13.47 0.38
C THR A 142 30.01 -12.19 1.17
N GLY A 143 29.32 -11.20 0.59
CA GLY A 143 29.08 -9.89 1.21
C GLY A 143 30.29 -8.94 1.25
N LEU A 144 31.47 -9.38 0.81
CA LEU A 144 32.67 -8.54 0.68
C LEU A 144 32.50 -7.46 -0.42
N PRO A 145 33.24 -6.34 -0.38
CA PRO A 145 33.17 -5.33 -1.45
C PRO A 145 33.55 -5.95 -2.81
N ALA A 146 32.66 -5.88 -3.80
CA ALA A 146 32.84 -6.52 -5.10
C ALA A 146 33.13 -5.48 -6.19
N PRO A 147 34.39 -5.35 -6.64
CA PRO A 147 34.74 -4.46 -7.75
C PRO A 147 34.30 -5.02 -9.11
N TYR A 148 34.05 -6.33 -9.22
CA TYR A 148 33.79 -6.99 -10.50
C TYR A 148 32.36 -7.53 -10.62
N THR A 149 31.88 -7.63 -11.86
CA THR A 149 30.57 -8.22 -12.20
C THR A 149 30.73 -9.13 -13.41
N ASP A 150 30.16 -10.34 -13.33
CA ASP A 150 30.21 -11.30 -14.43
C ASP A 150 29.21 -10.91 -15.54
N PRO A 151 29.62 -10.77 -16.81
CA PRO A 151 28.70 -10.42 -17.90
C PRO A 151 27.65 -11.51 -18.18
N LYS A 152 27.94 -12.79 -17.87
CA LYS A 152 27.01 -13.90 -18.14
C LYS A 152 25.91 -13.98 -17.09
N THR A 153 26.28 -14.07 -15.81
CA THR A 153 25.33 -14.24 -14.70
C THR A 153 24.89 -12.93 -14.06
N ARG A 154 25.55 -11.80 -14.35
CA ARG A 154 25.34 -10.49 -13.67
C ARG A 154 25.58 -10.53 -12.15
N LEU A 155 26.24 -11.57 -11.65
CA LEU A 155 26.65 -11.67 -10.25
C LEU A 155 27.89 -10.81 -9.98
N ARG A 156 27.93 -10.22 -8.79
CA ARG A 156 29.04 -9.42 -8.28
C ARG A 156 29.99 -10.31 -7.48
N TYR A 157 31.29 -10.23 -7.76
CA TYR A 157 32.30 -11.05 -7.11
C TYR A 157 33.53 -10.25 -6.65
N HIS A 158 34.22 -10.76 -5.64
CA HIS A 158 35.38 -10.11 -5.02
C HIS A 158 36.71 -10.58 -5.61
N ASN A 159 36.93 -11.90 -5.66
CA ASN A 159 38.19 -12.53 -6.06
C ASN A 159 37.98 -13.66 -7.06
N LYS A 160 39.10 -14.21 -7.57
CA LYS A 160 39.09 -15.31 -8.56
C LYS A 160 38.43 -16.60 -8.04
N GLU A 161 38.52 -16.89 -6.75
CA GLU A 161 37.93 -18.10 -6.15
C GLU A 161 36.40 -18.08 -6.25
N VAL A 162 35.79 -16.94 -5.92
CA VAL A 162 34.34 -16.72 -6.07
C VAL A 162 33.93 -16.74 -7.55
N PHE A 163 34.76 -16.22 -8.45
CA PHE A 163 34.50 -16.33 -9.88
C PHE A 163 34.54 -17.79 -10.37
N GLY A 164 35.49 -18.58 -9.87
CA GLY A 164 35.57 -20.02 -10.13
C GLY A 164 34.31 -20.75 -9.69
N SER A 165 33.81 -20.47 -8.47
CA SER A 165 32.57 -21.06 -7.98
C SER A 165 31.34 -20.64 -8.79
N ILE A 166 31.28 -19.38 -9.26
CA ILE A 166 30.19 -18.90 -10.13
C ILE A 166 30.14 -19.69 -11.44
N ARG A 167 31.29 -20.09 -11.99
CA ARG A 167 31.36 -20.84 -13.25
C ARG A 167 30.90 -22.28 -13.16
N THR A 168 31.03 -22.90 -12.00
CA THR A 168 30.57 -24.28 -11.75
C THR A 168 29.12 -24.36 -11.29
N MET A 169 28.55 -23.24 -10.87
CA MET A 169 27.21 -23.19 -10.29
C MET A 169 26.12 -23.26 -11.37
N PRO A 170 25.01 -23.99 -11.14
CA PRO A 170 23.92 -24.06 -12.09
C PRO A 170 23.11 -22.75 -12.13
N GLN A 171 22.45 -22.51 -13.27
CA GLN A 171 21.78 -21.25 -13.60
C GLN A 171 20.70 -20.86 -12.56
N ASN A 172 19.93 -21.83 -12.06
CA ASN A 172 18.88 -21.63 -11.05
C ASN A 172 19.41 -21.00 -9.76
N VAL A 173 20.64 -21.33 -9.36
CA VAL A 173 21.23 -20.77 -8.13
C VAL A 173 21.70 -19.33 -8.38
N SER A 174 22.25 -19.03 -9.56
CA SER A 174 22.60 -17.65 -9.92
C SER A 174 21.37 -16.74 -9.96
N GLU A 175 20.25 -17.26 -10.43
CA GLU A 175 18.94 -16.60 -10.42
C GLU A 175 18.43 -16.40 -8.99
N GLY A 176 18.60 -17.38 -8.10
CA GLY A 176 18.30 -17.24 -6.67
C GLY A 176 19.09 -16.10 -6.01
N TYR A 177 20.39 -15.98 -6.29
CA TYR A 177 21.21 -14.87 -5.78
C TYR A 177 20.78 -13.51 -6.36
N LEU A 178 20.44 -13.45 -7.65
CA LEU A 178 19.87 -12.24 -8.26
C LEU A 178 18.53 -11.86 -7.63
N ALA A 179 17.71 -12.84 -7.26
CA ALA A 179 16.40 -12.62 -6.63
C ALA A 179 16.56 -12.07 -5.22
N ALA A 180 17.52 -12.60 -4.44
CA ALA A 180 17.87 -12.07 -3.13
C ALA A 180 18.35 -10.60 -3.20
N ARG A 181 19.07 -10.21 -4.27
CA ARG A 181 19.45 -8.82 -4.54
C ARG A 181 18.30 -7.94 -5.06
N GLY A 182 17.21 -8.54 -5.54
CA GLY A 182 16.14 -7.83 -6.24
C GLY A 182 16.47 -7.42 -7.68
N ALA A 183 17.47 -8.07 -8.31
CA ALA A 183 17.88 -7.84 -9.69
C ALA A 183 17.45 -8.97 -10.65
N HIS A 184 16.58 -9.86 -10.20
CA HIS A 184 16.10 -11.00 -10.96
C HIS A 184 15.05 -10.60 -12.00
N THR A 185 15.23 -11.05 -13.23
CA THR A 185 14.29 -10.83 -14.33
C THR A 185 13.52 -12.11 -14.62
N ILE A 186 12.26 -12.16 -14.19
CA ILE A 186 11.33 -13.25 -14.56
C ILE A 186 10.70 -12.88 -15.91
N LEU A 187 10.96 -13.68 -16.94
CA LEU A 187 10.22 -13.57 -18.21
C LEU A 187 8.76 -13.96 -17.96
N LYS A 188 7.83 -13.15 -18.44
CA LYS A 188 6.38 -13.36 -18.34
C LYS A 188 5.79 -13.67 -19.69
#